data_AF-A0A920EBR7-F1
#
_entry.id   AF-A0A920EBR7-F1
#
_cell.length_a   1.000
_cell.length_b   1.000
_cell.length_c   1.000
_cell.angle_alpha   90.00
_cell.angle_beta   90.00
_cell.angle_gamma   90.00
#
_symmetry.space_group_name_H-M   'P 1'
#
loop_
_entity.id
_entity.type
_entity.pdbx_description
1 polymer ?
#
loop_
_entity_poly.entity_id
_entity_poly.type
_entity_poly.pdbx_seq_one_letter_code
_entity_poly.pdbx_strand_id
1 'polypeptide(L)'
;MRAAELMLAEAIRLYEAGDNPGEEANLAKLLCADASWAAAEMCVQTYGGFGFAEEYDVERKFREARLYQVAPISTNLILSYLAEHVLSLPRSY
;
A
#
# COMPACT_ATOMS: atom_id res chain seq x y z
N MET A 1 -0.88 5.72 9.21
CA MET A 1 -2.25 5.77 8.66
C MET A 1 -2.57 7.11 8.00
N ARG A 2 -2.39 8.27 8.67
CA ARG A 2 -2.84 9.56 8.11
C ARG A 2 -2.28 9.95 6.74
N ALA A 3 -1.00 9.71 6.47
CA ALA A 3 -0.41 9.98 5.15
C ALA A 3 -1.06 9.14 4.04
N ALA A 4 -1.36 7.87 4.31
CA ALA A 4 -2.02 6.97 3.36
C ALA A 4 -3.45 7.42 3.05
N GLU A 5 -4.21 7.80 4.09
CA GLU A 5 -5.58 8.33 3.94
C GLU A 5 -5.63 9.58 3.08
N LEU A 6 -4.75 10.55 3.36
CA LEU A 6 -4.73 11.82 2.63
C LEU A 6 -4.31 11.62 1.18
N MET A 7 -3.31 10.77 0.91
CA MET A 7 -2.87 10.47 -0.45
C MET A 7 -3.95 9.72 -1.24
N LEU A 8 -4.64 8.76 -0.61
CA LEU A 8 -5.75 8.05 -1.23
C LEU A 8 -6.92 9.00 -1.55
N ALA A 9 -7.27 9.88 -0.62
CA ALA A 9 -8.32 10.87 -0.83
C ALA A 9 -8.00 11.81 -2.00
N GLU A 10 -6.73 12.23 -2.12
CA GLU A 10 -6.30 13.07 -3.25
C GLU A 10 -6.35 12.31 -4.59
N ALA A 11 -5.88 11.06 -4.62
CA ALA A 11 -5.96 10.22 -5.82
C ALA A 11 -7.42 10.03 -6.29
N ILE A 12 -8.35 9.81 -5.35
CA ILE A 12 -9.78 9.72 -5.64
C ILE A 12 -10.32 11.05 -6.15
N ARG A 13 -9.98 12.16 -5.49
CA ARG A 13 -10.44 13.51 -5.90
C ARG A 13 -10.05 13.84 -7.33
N LEU A 14 -8.80 13.55 -7.72
CA LEU A 14 -8.32 13.75 -9.10
C LEU A 14 -9.03 12.83 -10.09
N TYR A 15 -9.20 11.55 -9.75
CA TYR A 15 -9.94 10.61 -10.59
C TYR A 15 -11.38 11.07 -10.84
N GLU A 16 -12.09 11.50 -9.79
CA GLU A 16 -13.47 11.99 -9.89
C GLU A 16 -13.59 13.31 -10.68
N ALA A 17 -12.54 14.13 -10.68
CA ALA A 17 -12.45 15.33 -11.51
C ALA A 17 -12.21 15.03 -13.00
N GLY A 18 -11.94 13.76 -13.36
CA GLY A 18 -11.58 13.36 -14.72
C GLY A 18 -10.11 13.58 -15.08
N ASP A 19 -9.27 13.92 -14.09
CA ASP A 19 -7.83 14.05 -14.26
C ASP A 19 -7.14 12.67 -14.26
N ASN A 20 -5.83 12.64 -14.55
CA ASN A 20 -5.03 11.42 -14.48
C ASN A 20 -4.29 11.34 -13.13
N PRO A 21 -4.74 10.51 -12.16
CA PRO A 21 -4.13 10.40 -10.82
C PRO A 21 -2.93 9.44 -10.81
N GLY A 22 -2.18 9.30 -11.91
CA GLY A 22 -1.21 8.23 -12.07
C GLY A 22 -0.10 8.24 -10.99
N GLU A 23 0.36 9.41 -10.58
CA GLU A 23 1.32 9.57 -9.49
C GLU A 23 0.68 9.26 -8.13
N GLU A 24 -0.44 9.92 -7.84
CA GLU A 24 -1.13 9.87 -6.57
C GLU A 24 -1.67 8.47 -6.28
N ALA A 25 -2.20 7.77 -7.29
CA ALA A 25 -2.67 6.39 -7.16
C ALA A 25 -1.52 5.43 -6.82
N ASN A 26 -0.35 5.61 -7.44
CA ASN A 26 0.85 4.82 -7.15
C ASN A 26 1.36 5.07 -5.71
N LEU A 27 1.45 6.35 -5.32
CA LEU A 27 1.83 6.74 -3.96
C LEU A 27 0.81 6.27 -2.92
N ALA A 28 -0.49 6.40 -3.20
CA ALA A 28 -1.57 5.94 -2.34
C ALA A 28 -1.47 4.43 -2.13
N LYS A 29 -1.30 3.64 -3.20
CA LYS A 29 -1.16 2.18 -3.09
C LYS A 29 0.03 1.79 -2.23
N LEU A 30 1.17 2.46 -2.40
CA LEU A 30 2.37 2.22 -1.59
C LEU A 30 2.10 2.50 -0.11
N LEU A 31 1.64 3.71 0.21
CA LEU A 31 1.42 4.15 1.59
C LEU A 31 0.33 3.32 2.29
N CYS A 32 -0.74 2.96 1.58
CA CYS A 32 -1.81 2.12 2.11
C CYS A 32 -1.31 0.69 2.38
N ALA A 33 -0.49 0.11 1.49
CA ALA A 33 0.09 -1.21 1.69
C ALA A 33 1.03 -1.25 2.90
N ASP A 34 1.87 -0.22 3.06
CA ASP A 34 2.80 -0.12 4.19
C ASP A 34 2.07 0.12 5.51
N ALA A 35 1.05 0.97 5.50
CA ALA A 35 0.21 1.20 6.67
C ALA A 35 -0.55 -0.09 7.08
N SER A 36 -1.10 -0.82 6.11
CA SER A 36 -1.78 -2.10 6.37
C SER A 36 -0.82 -3.15 6.91
N TRP A 37 0.41 -3.21 6.39
CA TRP A 37 1.43 -4.15 6.85
C TRP A 37 1.86 -3.85 8.28
N ALA A 38 2.18 -2.59 8.58
CA ALA A 38 2.56 -2.17 9.93
C ALA A 38 1.45 -2.46 10.96
N ALA A 39 0.19 -2.24 10.60
CA ALA A 39 -0.95 -2.58 11.45
C ALA A 39 -1.06 -4.09 11.70
N ALA A 40 -0.91 -4.90 10.65
CA ALA A 40 -0.95 -6.36 10.75
C ALA A 40 0.20 -6.92 11.63
N GLU A 41 1.43 -6.43 11.46
CA GLU A 41 2.57 -6.81 12.30
C GLU A 41 2.33 -6.44 13.77
N MET A 42 1.80 -5.24 14.04
CA MET A 42 1.50 -4.82 15.40
C MET A 42 0.43 -5.70 16.05
N CYS A 43 -0.59 -6.12 15.31
CA CYS A 43 -1.60 -7.06 15.80
C CYS A 43 -0.97 -8.41 16.18
N VAL A 44 -0.17 -9.01 15.31
CA VAL A 44 0.52 -10.28 15.61
C VAL A 44 1.41 -10.14 16.83
N GLN A 45 2.20 -9.06 16.91
CA GLN A 45 3.08 -8.79 18.05
C GLN A 45 2.31 -8.62 19.36
N THR A 46 1.15 -7.98 19.33
CA THR A 46 0.31 -7.73 20.52
C THR A 46 -0.34 -9.01 21.03
N TYR A 47 -0.85 -9.86 20.14
CA TYR A 47 -1.52 -11.11 20.51
C TYR A 47 -0.54 -12.27 20.76
N GLY A 48 0.73 -12.12 20.38
CA GLY A 48 1.74 -13.16 20.52
C GLY A 48 1.34 -14.43 19.76
N GLY A 49 1.44 -15.59 20.42
CA GLY A 49 1.03 -16.87 19.82
C GLY A 49 -0.43 -16.91 19.36
N PHE A 50 -1.33 -16.16 20.02
CA PHE A 50 -2.73 -16.06 19.61
C PHE A 50 -2.93 -15.25 18.33
N GLY A 51 -1.94 -14.47 17.89
CA GLY A 51 -1.97 -13.80 16.59
C GLY A 51 -1.98 -14.78 15.41
N PHE A 52 -1.63 -16.04 15.65
CA PHE A 52 -1.67 -17.14 14.67
C PHE A 52 -2.89 -18.07 14.82
N ALA A 53 -3.72 -17.84 15.84
CA ALA A 53 -4.90 -18.65 16.10
C ALA A 53 -6.08 -18.20 15.22
N GLU A 54 -6.86 -19.16 14.73
CA GLU A 54 -7.99 -18.90 13.83
C GLU A 54 -9.10 -18.11 14.55
N GLU A 55 -9.26 -18.31 15.85
CA GLU A 55 -10.31 -17.73 16.69
C GLU A 55 -10.29 -16.20 16.78
N TYR A 56 -9.17 -15.56 16.42
CA TYR A 56 -9.03 -14.10 16.43
C TYR A 56 -8.92 -13.48 15.03
N ASP A 57 -8.91 -14.28 13.96
CA ASP A 57 -8.79 -13.86 12.56
C ASP A 57 -7.54 -13.01 12.21
N VAL A 58 -6.66 -12.72 13.17
CA VAL A 58 -5.45 -11.89 12.99
C VAL A 58 -4.55 -12.51 11.93
N GLU A 59 -4.39 -13.83 11.97
CA GLU A 59 -3.56 -14.59 11.05
C GLU A 59 -4.04 -14.45 9.59
N ARG A 60 -5.37 -14.47 9.40
CA ARG A 60 -6.00 -14.27 8.10
C ARG A 60 -5.73 -12.86 7.58
N LYS A 61 -5.93 -11.83 8.41
CA LYS A 61 -5.68 -10.44 8.05
C LYS A 61 -4.20 -10.15 7.79
N PHE A 62 -3.31 -10.84 8.49
CA PHE A 62 -1.88 -10.75 8.24
C PHE A 62 -1.51 -11.25 6.83
N ARG A 63 -2.06 -12.39 6.40
CA ARG A 63 -1.87 -12.91 5.04
C ARG A 63 -2.43 -11.95 3.97
N GLU A 64 -3.61 -11.38 4.22
CA GLU A 64 -4.22 -10.38 3.33
C GLU A 64 -3.36 -9.11 3.23
N ALA A 65 -2.85 -8.59 4.35
CA ALA A 65 -1.97 -7.41 4.36
C ALA A 65 -0.66 -7.68 3.60
N ARG A 66 -0.13 -8.90 3.69
CA ARG A 66 1.06 -9.30 2.93
C ARG A 66 0.83 -9.27 1.41
N LEU A 67 -0.38 -9.59 0.95
CA LEU A 67 -0.71 -9.57 -0.48
C LEU A 67 -0.51 -8.17 -1.07
N TYR A 68 -0.88 -7.11 -0.34
CA TYR A 68 -0.77 -5.73 -0.83
C TYR A 68 0.66 -5.25 -1.06
N GLN A 69 1.65 -5.92 -0.45
CA GLN A 69 3.07 -5.64 -0.69
C GLN A 69 3.54 -6.10 -2.09
N VAL A 70 2.81 -7.03 -2.72
CA VAL A 70 3.21 -7.63 -4.01
C VAL A 70 2.19 -7.45 -5.13
N ALA A 71 0.91 -7.32 -4.80
CA ALA A 71 -0.20 -7.23 -5.74
C ALA A 71 -1.10 -6.02 -5.41
N PRO A 72 -1.85 -5.46 -6.38
CA PRO A 72 -1.88 -5.83 -7.81
C PRO A 72 -0.63 -5.41 -8.59
N ILE A 73 0.16 -4.50 -8.03
CA ILE A 73 1.46 -4.07 -8.56
C ILE A 73 2.49 -4.11 -7.43
N SER A 74 3.72 -4.51 -7.74
CA SER A 74 4.80 -4.57 -6.75
C SER A 74 5.31 -3.18 -6.38
N THR A 75 5.89 -3.03 -5.19
CA THR A 75 6.55 -1.78 -4.78
C THR A 75 7.63 -1.33 -5.77
N ASN A 76 8.37 -2.26 -6.36
CA ASN A 76 9.38 -1.92 -7.36
C ASN A 76 8.78 -1.30 -8.61
N LEU A 77 7.62 -1.79 -9.10
CA LEU A 77 6.96 -1.20 -10.26
C LEU A 77 6.42 0.21 -9.97
N ILE A 78 5.93 0.44 -8.75
CA ILE A 78 5.54 1.79 -8.29
C ILE A 78 6.75 2.72 -8.33
N LEU A 79 7.88 2.30 -7.75
CA LEU A 79 9.10 3.11 -7.71
C LEU A 79 9.67 3.36 -9.11
N SER A 80 9.62 2.37 -10.00
CA SER A 80 9.99 2.54 -11.41
C SER A 80 9.09 3.55 -12.12
N TYR A 81 7.77 3.50 -11.89
CA TYR A 81 6.83 4.47 -12.45
C TYR A 81 7.17 5.89 -11.99
N LEU A 82 7.38 6.10 -10.69
CA LEU A 82 7.71 7.41 -10.13
C LEU A 82 9.06 7.93 -10.65
N ALA A 83 10.07 7.08 -10.73
CA ALA A 83 11.38 7.45 -11.28
C ALA A 83 11.26 7.94 -12.74
N GLU A 84 10.60 7.17 -13.60
CA GLU A 84 10.49 7.49 -15.04
C GLU A 84 9.52 8.64 -15.31
N HIS A 85 8.32 8.61 -14.74
CA HIS A 85 7.21 9.47 -15.15
C HIS A 85 7.05 10.75 -14.31
N VAL A 86 7.55 10.75 -13.07
CA VAL A 86 7.44 11.90 -12.16
C VAL A 86 8.78 12.62 -12.06
N LEU A 87 9.85 11.86 -11.82
CA LEU A 87 11.20 12.40 -11.62
C LEU A 87 12.00 12.55 -12.91
N SER A 88 11.46 12.11 -14.06
CA SER A 88 12.11 12.19 -15.37
C SER A 88 13.50 11.51 -15.41
N LEU A 89 13.69 10.47 -14.60
CA LEU A 89 14.90 9.65 -14.63
C LEU A 89 14.84 8.65 -15.80
N PRO A 90 15.98 8.26 -16.38
CA PRO A 90 15.99 7.25 -17.42
C PRO A 90 15.40 5.94 -16.92
N ARG A 91 14.62 5.27 -17.77
CA ARG A 91 14.04 3.95 -17.50
C ARG A 91 15.14 2.96 -17.09
N SER A 92 14.94 2.29 -15.96
CA SER A 92 15.71 1.10 -15.58
C SER A 92 15.29 -0.09 -16.46
N TYR A 93 16.24 -0.99 -16.74
CA TYR A 93 16.17 -2.15 -17.63
C TYR A 93 14.79 -2.74 -17.96
#